data_AF-A0A239ZPV6-F1
#
_entry.id   AF-A0A239ZPV6-F1
#
_cell.length_a   1.000
_cell.length_b   1.000
_cell.length_c   1.000
_cell.angle_alpha   90.00
_cell.angle_beta   90.00
_cell.angle_gamma   90.00
#
_symmetry.space_group_name_H-M   'P 1'
#
loop_
_entity.id
_entity.type
_entity.pdbx_description
1 polymer ?
#
loop_
_entity_poly.entity_id
_entity_poly.type
_entity_poly.pdbx_seq_one_letter_code
_entity_poly.pdbx_strand_id
1 'polypeptide(L)'
;MSIDMYLERSRNQATSVSALSKNINQGYGGLQEAVTQFVNEDTLKGKAYHSGKQFFSVVVVPLITSMKTLSDLTEEACETFVERYTSEVDSQSLKESELEEDIQELKLRITQLEDLNVGLKKHASNNRDAI
;
A
#
# COMPACT_ATOMS: atom_id res chain seq x y z
N MET A 1 -5.09 17.77 10.05
CA MET A 1 -5.55 16.49 9.46
C MET A 1 -4.62 15.43 10.03
N SER A 2 -5.15 14.39 10.68
CA SER A 2 -4.38 13.25 11.20
C SER A 2 -4.14 12.25 10.08
N ILE A 3 -3.01 11.56 10.10
CA ILE A 3 -2.78 10.38 9.27
C ILE A 3 -3.30 9.14 10.00
N ASP A 4 -4.24 8.44 9.36
CA ASP A 4 -4.83 7.21 9.87
C ASP A 4 -4.48 6.04 8.94
N MET A 5 -3.77 5.05 9.47
CA MET A 5 -3.47 3.81 8.79
C MET A 5 -4.26 2.63 9.36
N TYR A 6 -5.04 1.98 8.50
CA TYR A 6 -5.76 0.74 8.80
C TYR A 6 -5.06 -0.43 8.12
N LEU A 7 -4.01 -0.95 8.76
CA LEU A 7 -3.08 -1.89 8.14
C LEU A 7 -3.76 -3.13 7.56
N GLU A 8 -4.73 -3.69 8.28
CA GLU A 8 -5.46 -4.86 7.81
C GLU A 8 -6.30 -4.57 6.56
N ARG A 9 -6.87 -3.36 6.44
CA ARG A 9 -7.59 -2.97 5.22
C ARG A 9 -6.65 -2.83 4.03
N SER A 10 -5.46 -2.27 4.26
CA SER A 10 -4.43 -2.15 3.22
C SER A 10 -3.89 -3.51 2.77
N ARG A 11 -3.69 -4.47 3.68
CA ARG A 11 -3.34 -5.86 3.34
C ARG A 11 -4.41 -6.53 2.49
N ASN A 12 -5.68 -6.36 2.87
CA ASN A 12 -6.80 -6.90 2.11
C ASN A 12 -6.92 -6.26 0.72
N GLN A 13 -6.65 -4.95 0.61
CA GLN A 13 -6.57 -4.26 -0.67
C GLN A 13 -5.45 -4.82 -1.55
N ALA A 14 -4.22 -4.96 -1.02
CA ALA A 14 -3.10 -5.55 -1.75
C ALA A 14 -3.42 -6.97 -2.25
N THR A 15 -3.98 -7.81 -1.39
CA THR A 15 -4.43 -9.17 -1.76
C THR A 15 -5.47 -9.14 -2.88
N SER A 16 -6.44 -8.24 -2.81
CA SER A 16 -7.51 -8.12 -3.79
C SER A 16 -7.00 -7.63 -5.15
N VAL A 17 -6.06 -6.67 -5.13
CA VAL A 17 -5.40 -6.16 -6.33
C VAL A 17 -4.50 -7.24 -6.95
N SER A 18 -3.76 -8.02 -6.16
CA SER A 18 -2.99 -9.16 -6.67
C SER A 18 -3.88 -10.19 -7.37
N ALA A 19 -5.03 -10.54 -6.78
CA ALA A 19 -5.98 -11.44 -7.40
C ALA A 19 -6.56 -10.87 -8.71
N LEU A 20 -6.90 -9.57 -8.73
CA LEU A 20 -7.35 -8.89 -9.94
C LEU A 20 -6.26 -8.88 -11.01
N SER A 21 -5.01 -8.63 -10.64
CA SER A 21 -3.88 -8.56 -11.55
C SER A 21 -3.60 -9.90 -12.21
N LYS A 22 -3.65 -10.99 -11.44
CA LYS A 22 -3.61 -12.37 -11.98
C LYS A 22 -4.72 -12.64 -12.99
N ASN A 23 -5.95 -12.22 -12.69
CA ASN A 23 -7.08 -12.38 -13.62
C ASN A 23 -6.90 -11.56 -14.91
N ILE A 24 -6.43 -10.31 -14.80
CA ILE A 24 -6.11 -9.44 -15.94
C ILE A 24 -5.04 -10.11 -16.81
N ASN A 25 -3.94 -10.55 -16.21
CA ASN A 25 -2.84 -11.18 -16.92
C ASN A 25 -3.24 -12.48 -17.62
N GLN A 26 -4.11 -13.29 -17.01
CA GLN A 26 -4.65 -14.49 -17.62
C GLN A 26 -5.56 -14.16 -18.82
N GLY A 27 -6.52 -13.23 -18.65
CA GLY A 27 -7.43 -12.81 -19.71
C GLY A 27 -6.70 -12.20 -20.91
N TYR A 28 -5.76 -11.29 -20.65
CA TYR A 28 -4.94 -10.67 -21.68
C TYR A 28 -3.92 -11.62 -22.30
N GLY A 29 -3.48 -12.66 -21.59
CA GLY A 29 -2.65 -13.73 -22.17
C GLY A 29 -3.36 -14.46 -23.31
N GLY A 30 -4.61 -14.88 -23.10
CA GLY A 30 -5.42 -15.52 -24.15
C GLY A 30 -5.71 -14.57 -25.32
N LEU A 31 -6.00 -13.30 -25.03
CA LEU A 31 -6.19 -12.29 -26.08
C LEU A 31 -4.90 -12.07 -26.90
N GLN A 32 -3.74 -11.97 -26.23
CA GLN A 32 -2.45 -11.81 -26.90
C GLN A 32 -2.16 -12.98 -27.84
N GLU A 33 -2.45 -14.21 -27.42
CA GLU A 33 -2.29 -15.40 -28.24
C GLU A 33 -3.19 -15.35 -29.48
N ALA A 34 -4.49 -15.09 -29.31
CA ALA A 34 -5.45 -15.00 -30.40
C ALA A 34 -5.08 -13.90 -31.41
N VAL A 35 -4.66 -12.72 -30.92
CA VAL A 35 -4.22 -11.60 -31.76
C VAL A 35 -2.94 -11.97 -32.52
N THR A 36 -1.98 -12.62 -31.87
CA THR A 36 -0.73 -13.05 -32.51
C THR A 36 -1.00 -14.09 -33.61
N GLN A 37 -1.89 -15.05 -33.35
CA GLN A 37 -2.33 -16.03 -34.35
C GLN A 37 -2.99 -15.33 -35.55
N PHE A 38 -3.92 -14.39 -35.31
CA PHE A 38 -4.58 -13.64 -36.37
C PHE A 38 -3.60 -12.83 -37.23
N VAL A 39 -2.65 -12.13 -36.59
CA VAL A 39 -1.62 -11.34 -37.29
C VAL A 39 -0.74 -12.23 -38.18
N ASN A 40 -0.41 -13.43 -37.72
CA ASN A 40 0.48 -14.36 -38.43
C ASN A 40 -0.24 -15.31 -39.41
N GLU A 41 -1.57 -15.25 -39.54
CA GLU A 41 -2.35 -16.15 -40.39
C GLU A 41 -2.25 -15.81 -41.89
N ASP A 42 -1.62 -16.64 -42.71
CA ASP A 42 -1.29 -16.29 -44.10
C ASP A 42 -2.29 -16.78 -45.16
N THR A 43 -3.29 -17.59 -44.79
CA THR A 43 -4.31 -18.08 -45.73
C THR A 43 -5.32 -17.00 -46.11
N LEU A 44 -5.64 -16.11 -45.18
CA LEU A 44 -6.63 -15.04 -45.36
C LEU A 44 -5.98 -13.82 -46.00
N LYS A 45 -6.42 -13.48 -47.21
CA LYS A 45 -5.80 -12.45 -48.06
C LYS A 45 -6.79 -11.37 -48.47
N GLY A 46 -6.26 -10.22 -48.88
CA GLY A 46 -7.02 -9.07 -49.36
C GLY A 46 -6.85 -7.84 -48.48
N LYS A 47 -7.31 -6.69 -48.97
CA LYS A 47 -7.12 -5.38 -48.31
C LYS A 47 -7.72 -5.35 -46.90
N ALA A 48 -8.90 -5.93 -46.71
CA ALA A 48 -9.56 -5.99 -45.41
C ALA A 48 -8.71 -6.73 -44.36
N TYR A 49 -8.21 -7.93 -44.69
CA TYR A 49 -7.33 -8.69 -43.80
C TYR A 49 -6.01 -7.98 -43.52
N HIS A 50 -5.39 -7.37 -44.54
CA HIS A 50 -4.16 -6.60 -44.35
C HIS A 50 -4.37 -5.41 -43.40
N SER A 51 -5.43 -4.61 -43.60
CA SER A 51 -5.79 -3.51 -42.69
C SER A 51 -6.08 -4.01 -41.27
N GLY A 52 -6.78 -5.14 -41.14
CA GLY A 52 -7.04 -5.77 -39.85
C GLY A 52 -5.76 -6.15 -39.13
N LYS A 53 -4.88 -6.92 -39.78
CA LYS A 53 -3.58 -7.31 -39.22
C LYS A 53 -2.76 -6.09 -38.79
N GLN A 54 -2.68 -5.07 -39.63
CA GLN A 54 -1.97 -3.82 -39.30
C GLN A 54 -2.55 -3.14 -38.05
N PHE A 55 -3.88 -3.02 -37.97
CA PHE A 55 -4.53 -2.44 -36.78
C PHE A 55 -4.23 -3.25 -35.52
N PHE A 56 -4.37 -4.57 -35.57
CA PHE A 56 -4.11 -5.43 -34.43
C PHE A 56 -2.64 -5.40 -33.99
N SER A 57 -1.69 -5.39 -34.92
CA SER A 57 -0.26 -5.29 -34.60
C SER A 57 0.13 -3.93 -34.03
N VAL A 58 -0.37 -2.83 -34.60
CA VAL A 58 0.08 -1.47 -34.24
C VAL A 58 -0.67 -0.90 -33.06
N VAL A 59 -1.93 -1.30 -32.86
CA VAL A 59 -2.79 -0.73 -31.81
C VAL A 59 -3.07 -1.75 -30.72
N VAL A 60 -3.61 -2.92 -31.09
CA VAL A 60 -4.15 -3.85 -30.10
C VAL A 60 -3.04 -4.54 -29.30
N VAL A 61 -1.97 -5.02 -29.93
CA VAL A 61 -0.84 -5.66 -29.22
C VAL A 61 -0.20 -4.71 -28.19
N PRO A 62 0.19 -3.47 -28.52
CA PRO A 62 0.72 -2.54 -27.53
C PRO A 62 -0.26 -2.22 -26.39
N LEU A 63 -1.56 -2.12 -26.67
CA LEU A 63 -2.58 -1.88 -25.64
C LEU A 63 -2.67 -3.06 -24.65
N ILE A 64 -2.66 -4.30 -25.15
CA ILE A 64 -2.64 -5.51 -24.32
C ILE A 64 -1.43 -5.48 -23.39
N THR A 65 -0.24 -5.23 -23.93
CA THR A 65 0.99 -5.14 -23.12
C THR A 65 0.88 -4.04 -22.08
N SER A 66 0.40 -2.85 -22.46
CA SER A 66 0.26 -1.72 -21.54
C SER A 66 -0.71 -2.00 -20.40
N MET A 67 -1.83 -2.68 -20.66
CA MET A 67 -2.81 -3.05 -19.63
C MET A 67 -2.25 -4.07 -18.63
N LYS A 68 -1.47 -5.04 -19.11
CA LYS A 68 -0.75 -5.99 -18.24
C LYS A 68 0.26 -5.25 -17.36
N THR A 69 1.10 -4.41 -17.96
CA THR A 69 2.09 -3.61 -17.22
C THR A 69 1.44 -2.69 -16.18
N LEU A 70 0.34 -2.02 -16.51
CA LEU A 70 -0.39 -1.19 -15.55
C LEU A 70 -0.91 -2.01 -14.37
N SER A 71 -1.41 -3.21 -14.64
CA SER A 71 -1.89 -4.13 -13.62
C SER A 71 -0.77 -4.56 -12.68
N ASP A 72 0.37 -4.97 -13.23
CA ASP A 72 1.54 -5.40 -12.46
C ASP A 72 2.07 -4.27 -11.57
N LEU A 73 2.19 -3.05 -12.12
CA LEU A 73 2.63 -1.88 -11.35
C LEU A 73 1.65 -1.48 -10.24
N THR A 74 0.35 -1.70 -10.47
CA THR A 74 -0.67 -1.41 -9.45
C THR A 74 -0.62 -2.41 -8.30
N GLU A 75 -0.41 -3.69 -8.62
CA GLU A 75 -0.14 -4.75 -7.63
C GLU A 75 1.10 -4.42 -6.80
N GLU A 76 2.23 -4.14 -7.46
CA GLU A 76 3.49 -3.78 -6.80
C GLU A 76 3.34 -2.57 -5.90
N ALA A 77 2.62 -1.53 -6.34
CA ALA A 77 2.39 -0.33 -5.53
C ALA A 77 1.59 -0.63 -4.25
N CYS A 78 0.56 -1.47 -4.34
CA CYS A 78 -0.24 -1.86 -3.17
C CYS A 78 0.55 -2.73 -2.19
N GLU A 79 1.35 -3.67 -2.68
CA GLU A 79 2.22 -4.51 -1.85
C GLU A 79 3.30 -3.66 -1.16
N THR A 80 4.01 -2.84 -1.94
CA THR A 80 5.05 -1.94 -1.44
C THR A 80 4.51 -0.98 -0.38
N PHE A 81 3.29 -0.48 -0.54
CA PHE A 81 2.68 0.39 0.47
C PHE A 81 2.55 -0.29 1.84
N VAL A 82 2.10 -1.55 1.86
CA VAL A 82 1.98 -2.35 3.10
C VAL A 82 3.34 -2.66 3.69
N GLU A 83 4.31 -3.07 2.87
CA GLU A 83 5.66 -3.42 3.30
C GLU A 83 6.41 -2.22 3.90
N ARG A 84 6.35 -1.07 3.22
CA ARG A 84 6.99 0.17 3.69
C ARG A 84 6.37 0.66 4.97
N TYR A 85 5.04 0.66 5.10
CA TYR A 85 4.41 1.00 6.38
C TYR A 85 4.88 0.06 7.51
N THR A 86 4.89 -1.25 7.25
CA THR A 86 5.25 -2.25 8.26
C THR A 86 6.72 -2.14 8.70
N SER A 87 7.61 -1.73 7.80
CA SER A 87 9.06 -1.61 8.07
C SER A 87 9.49 -0.25 8.59
N GLU A 88 8.82 0.83 8.16
CA GLU A 88 9.21 2.21 8.49
C GLU A 88 8.38 2.82 9.63
N VAL A 89 7.17 2.30 9.90
CA VAL A 89 6.23 2.91 10.86
C VAL A 89 5.87 1.95 11.98
N ASP A 90 5.00 0.97 11.73
CA ASP A 90 4.57 -0.01 12.74
C ASP A 90 4.01 -1.27 12.08
N SER A 91 4.05 -2.38 12.81
CA SER A 91 3.38 -3.64 12.50
C SER A 91 1.86 -3.64 12.74
N GLN A 92 1.31 -2.58 13.33
CA GLN A 92 -0.10 -2.43 13.70
C GLN A 92 -0.78 -1.26 12.99
N SER A 93 -2.12 -1.17 13.10
CA SER A 93 -2.84 0.03 12.65
C SER A 93 -2.52 1.20 13.58
N LEU A 94 -2.38 2.40 13.03
CA LEU A 94 -2.00 3.59 13.77
C LEU A 94 -2.87 4.78 13.37
N LYS A 95 -3.32 5.53 14.36
CA LYS A 95 -3.89 6.86 14.15
C LYS A 95 -3.00 7.86 14.85
N GLU A 96 -2.46 8.80 14.08
CA GLU A 96 -1.51 9.80 14.58
C GLU A 96 -2.10 10.60 15.75
N SER A 97 -3.36 11.04 15.65
CA SER A 97 -4.00 11.81 16.72
C SER A 97 -4.14 11.05 18.05
N GLU A 98 -4.44 9.75 18.01
CA GLU A 98 -4.56 8.93 19.22
C GLU A 98 -3.17 8.74 19.87
N LEU A 99 -2.14 8.50 19.05
CA LEU A 99 -0.75 8.41 19.53
C LEU A 99 -0.28 9.73 20.16
N GLU A 100 -0.59 10.88 19.54
CA GLU A 100 -0.24 12.20 20.08
C GLU A 100 -0.94 12.47 21.42
N GLU A 101 -2.21 12.09 21.54
CA GLU A 101 -2.98 12.21 22.78
C GLU A 101 -2.37 11.36 23.90
N ASP A 102 -2.05 10.09 23.62
CA ASP A 102 -1.39 9.18 24.56
C ASP A 102 -0.04 9.74 25.04
N ILE A 103 0.77 10.30 24.11
CA ILE A 103 2.05 10.94 24.45
C ILE A 103 1.85 12.14 25.38
N GLN A 104 0.84 12.98 25.13
CA GLN A 104 0.56 14.13 25.98
C GLN A 104 0.10 13.70 27.38
N GLU A 105 -0.75 12.68 27.46
CA GLU A 105 -1.21 12.14 28.74
C GLU A 105 -0.04 11.56 29.54
N LEU A 106 0.84 10.78 28.89
CA LEU A 106 2.03 10.23 29.54
C LEU A 106 2.98 11.32 30.04
N LYS A 107 3.18 12.40 29.27
CA LYS A 107 3.97 13.56 29.71
C LYS A 107 3.38 14.21 30.96
N LEU A 108 2.06 14.40 30.99
CA LEU A 108 1.37 14.97 32.16
C LEU A 108 1.57 14.09 33.40
N ARG A 109 1.43 12.77 33.25
CA ARG A 109 1.63 11.80 34.34
C ARG A 109 3.07 11.80 34.85
N ILE A 110 4.06 11.91 33.97
CA ILE A 110 5.48 12.04 34.34
C ILE A 110 5.68 13.28 35.21
N THR A 111 5.21 14.45 34.77
CA THR A 111 5.33 15.71 35.53
C THR A 111 4.69 15.59 36.92
N GLN A 112 3.50 14.99 37.01
CA GLN A 112 2.81 14.79 38.30
C GLN A 112 3.61 13.89 39.25
N LEU A 113 4.23 12.83 38.75
CA LEU A 113 5.07 11.93 39.54
C LEU A 113 6.37 12.61 40.00
N GLU A 114 6.97 13.43 39.13
CA GLU A 114 8.16 14.23 39.46
C GLU A 114 7.85 15.25 40.58
N ASP A 115 6.74 15.97 40.48
CA ASP A 115 6.29 16.94 41.49
C ASP A 115 6.04 16.27 42.84
N LEU A 116 5.37 15.11 42.84
CA LEU A 116 5.14 14.32 44.07
C LEU A 116 6.46 13.89 44.71
N ASN A 117 7.41 13.41 43.92
CA ASN A 117 8.73 12.98 44.40
C ASN A 117 9.51 14.15 45.03
N VAL A 118 9.49 15.32 44.40
CA VAL A 118 10.10 16.55 44.94
C VAL A 118 9.44 16.94 46.26
N GLY A 119 8.11 16.91 46.32
CA GLY A 119 7.35 17.16 47.55
C GLY A 119 7.75 16.23 48.69
N LEU A 120 7.81 14.92 48.43
CA LEU A 120 8.22 13.92 49.42
C LEU A 120 9.65 14.13 49.93
N LYS A 121 10.61 14.45 49.04
CA LYS A 121 11.99 14.77 49.44
C LYS A 121 12.07 16.00 50.33
N LYS A 122 11.32 17.06 50.00
CA LYS A 122 11.25 18.27 50.82
C LYS A 122 10.66 17.98 52.21
N HIS A 123 9.58 17.20 52.28
CA HIS A 123 9.01 16.76 53.55
C HIS A 123 10.00 15.95 54.39
N ALA A 124 10.75 15.02 53.78
CA ALA A 124 11.76 14.22 54.47
C ALA A 124 12.94 15.07 55.00
N SER A 125 13.38 16.09 54.24
CA SER A 125 14.43 17.02 54.70
C SER A 125 13.96 17.86 55.88
N ASN A 126 12.81 18.51 55.75
CA ASN A 126 12.26 19.38 56.79
C ASN A 126 12.04 18.64 58.13
N ASN A 127 11.71 17.35 58.07
CA ASN A 127 11.49 16.53 59.26
C ASN A 127 12.81 16.05 59.92
N ARG A 128 13.94 16.05 59.19
CA ARG A 128 15.28 15.79 59.75
C ARG A 128 15.86 17.00 60.47
N ASP A 129 15.54 18.20 60.01
CA ASP A 129 16.02 19.45 60.61
C ASP A 129 15.24 19.87 61.88
N ALA A 130 14.16 19.15 62.21
CA ALA A 130 13.27 19.43 63.34
C ALA A 130 13.56 18.59 64.61
N ILE A 131 14.62 17.76 64.60
CA ILE A 131 15.07 16.89 65.70
C ILE A 131 16.49 17.29 66.09
#